data_AF-A0A7V4WKI4-F1
#
_entry.id   AF-A0A7V4WKI4-F1
#
_cell.length_a   1.000
_cell.length_b   1.000
_cell.length_c   1.000
_cell.angle_alpha   90.00
_cell.angle_beta   90.00
_cell.angle_gamma   90.00
#
_symmetry.space_group_name_H-M   'P 1'
#
loop_
_entity.id
_entity.type
_entity.pdbx_description
1 polymer ?
#
loop_
_entity_poly.entity_id
_entity_poly.type
_entity_poly.pdbx_seq_one_letter_code
_entity_poly.pdbx_strand_id
1 'polypeptide(L)'
;MKLSAKLQRLVERELDSLVKRAEQCVEVAVRDDSKKKKDTQDTQFRNLQNIAAATTSVFVLENFLRYQMGRGYVDEKVGERILQDIEDLKKRAEDVARKEGFAESEEFPTFRMELIRLYLGFLVRAIKAEAKQGESTRGGRGGD
;
A
#
# COMPACT_ATOMS: atom_id res chain seq x y z
N MET A 1 -0.19 17.96 8.83
CA MET A 1 0.19 19.12 8.00
C MET A 1 -0.37 18.92 6.61
N LYS A 2 -0.97 19.94 5.99
CA LYS A 2 -1.55 19.83 4.64
C LYS A 2 -0.49 20.20 3.61
N LEU A 3 -0.38 19.42 2.53
CA LEU A 3 0.54 19.73 1.44
C LEU A 3 0.17 21.06 0.77
N SER A 4 1.19 21.80 0.31
CA SER A 4 0.98 22.95 -0.55
C SER A 4 0.36 22.54 -1.90
N ALA A 5 -0.30 23.48 -2.58
CA ALA A 5 -0.95 23.21 -3.86
C ALA A 5 0.02 22.70 -4.93
N LYS A 6 1.30 23.14 -4.90
CA LYS A 6 2.36 22.62 -5.78
C LYS A 6 2.57 21.12 -5.52
N LEU A 7 2.75 20.72 -4.27
CA LEU A 7 3.01 19.33 -3.91
C LEU A 7 1.80 18.43 -4.14
N GLN A 8 0.58 18.94 -3.95
CA GLN A 8 -0.64 18.20 -4.31
C GLN A 8 -0.67 17.82 -5.79
N ARG A 9 -0.31 18.75 -6.70
CA ARG A 9 -0.21 18.43 -8.14
C ARG A 9 0.87 17.41 -8.46
N LEU A 10 1.97 17.40 -7.71
CA LEU A 10 3.01 16.37 -7.87
C LEU A 10 2.51 15.00 -7.42
N VAL A 11 1.76 14.93 -6.33
CA VAL A 11 1.08 13.70 -5.90
C VAL A 11 0.08 13.22 -6.95
N GLU A 12 -0.73 14.12 -7.50
CA GLU A 12 -1.71 13.79 -8.55
C GLU A 12 -1.06 13.13 -9.77
N ARG A 13 0.13 13.60 -10.18
CA ARG A 13 0.90 13.02 -11.30
C ARG A 13 1.38 11.60 -11.03
N GLU A 14 1.48 11.19 -9.77
CA GLU A 14 1.91 9.84 -9.40
C GLU A 14 0.74 8.88 -9.23
N LEU A 15 -0.53 9.34 -9.18
CA LEU A 15 -1.68 8.49 -8.84
C LEU A 15 -1.79 7.23 -9.70
N ASP A 16 -1.65 7.34 -11.02
CA ASP A 16 -1.72 6.18 -11.92
C ASP A 16 -0.61 5.16 -11.63
N SER A 17 0.58 5.62 -11.27
CA SER A 17 1.71 4.74 -10.93
C SER A 17 1.45 4.03 -9.60
N LEU A 18 0.87 4.74 -8.62
CA LEU A 18 0.49 4.18 -7.33
C LEU A 18 -0.61 3.12 -7.46
N VAL A 19 -1.63 3.38 -8.29
CA VAL A 19 -2.72 2.42 -8.56
C VAL A 19 -2.16 1.15 -9.19
N LYS A 20 -1.39 1.27 -10.27
CA LYS A 20 -0.79 0.11 -10.95
C LYS A 20 0.10 -0.71 -10.03
N ARG A 21 0.91 -0.06 -9.19
CA ARG A 21 1.77 -0.73 -8.22
C ARG A 21 0.95 -1.50 -7.18
N ALA A 22 -0.14 -0.90 -6.69
CA ALA A 22 -1.06 -1.57 -5.78
C ALA A 22 -1.69 -2.82 -6.41
N GLU A 23 -2.19 -2.73 -7.64
CA GLU A 23 -2.76 -3.88 -8.37
C GLU A 23 -1.75 -5.02 -8.54
N GLN A 24 -0.52 -4.71 -8.96
CA GLN A 24 0.57 -5.69 -9.12
C GLN A 24 0.99 -6.34 -7.79
N CYS A 25 0.84 -5.66 -6.66
CA CYS A 25 1.09 -6.26 -5.35
C CYS A 25 0.01 -7.31 -5.00
N VAL A 26 -1.25 -7.08 -5.40
CA VAL A 26 -2.35 -8.01 -5.13
C VAL A 26 -2.20 -9.33 -5.91
N GLU A 27 -1.63 -9.29 -7.10
CA GLU A 27 -1.31 -10.50 -7.88
C GLU A 27 -0.41 -11.50 -7.12
N VAL A 28 0.45 -10.98 -6.22
CA VAL A 28 1.27 -11.79 -5.31
C VAL A 28 0.45 -12.30 -4.12
N ALA A 29 -0.51 -11.51 -3.65
CA ALA A 29 -1.29 -11.77 -2.43
C ALA A 29 -2.44 -12.78 -2.57
N VAL A 30 -2.99 -12.97 -3.76
CA VAL A 30 -4.19 -13.80 -3.98
C VAL A 30 -3.87 -15.31 -4.09
N ARG A 31 -2.62 -15.74 -3.87
CA ARG A 31 -2.21 -17.14 -4.09
C ARG A 31 -2.37 -18.11 -2.91
N ASP A 32 -2.78 -17.69 -1.71
CA ASP A 32 -2.98 -18.61 -0.57
C ASP A 32 -4.45 -18.68 -0.13
N ASP A 33 -5.09 -19.82 -0.39
CA ASP A 33 -6.54 -19.98 -0.56
C ASP A 33 -7.31 -20.33 0.75
N SER A 34 -6.68 -20.17 1.92
CA SER A 34 -7.33 -20.47 3.20
C SER A 34 -8.17 -19.30 3.72
N LYS A 35 -9.51 -19.45 3.74
CA LYS A 35 -10.48 -18.45 4.21
C LYS A 35 -10.11 -17.77 5.55
N LYS A 36 -9.59 -18.54 6.53
CA LYS A 36 -9.18 -18.00 7.85
C LYS A 36 -7.99 -17.04 7.80
N LYS A 37 -7.03 -17.25 6.89
CA LYS A 37 -5.90 -16.31 6.73
C LYS A 37 -6.34 -15.01 6.06
N LYS A 38 -7.31 -15.08 5.14
CA LYS A 38 -7.81 -13.93 4.38
C LYS A 38 -8.42 -12.84 5.27
N ASP A 39 -9.31 -13.19 6.20
CA ASP A 39 -9.95 -12.21 7.11
C ASP A 39 -8.94 -11.54 8.05
N THR A 40 -7.93 -12.30 8.49
CA THR A 40 -6.86 -11.83 9.36
C THR A 40 -5.97 -10.83 8.62
N GLN A 41 -5.62 -11.13 7.37
CA GLN A 41 -4.78 -10.32 6.51
C GLN A 41 -5.47 -9.01 6.08
N ASP A 42 -6.77 -9.06 5.74
CA ASP A 42 -7.59 -7.86 5.46
C ASP A 42 -7.60 -6.88 6.62
N THR A 43 -7.70 -7.40 7.84
CA THR A 43 -7.64 -6.59 9.07
C THR A 43 -6.26 -5.94 9.22
N GLN A 44 -5.18 -6.68 8.94
CA GLN A 44 -3.83 -6.12 9.04
C GLN A 44 -3.56 -5.01 8.02
N PHE A 45 -4.09 -5.11 6.80
CA PHE A 45 -3.93 -4.04 5.82
C PHE A 45 -4.71 -2.78 6.17
N ARG A 46 -5.90 -2.91 6.78
CA ARG A 46 -6.61 -1.75 7.34
C ARG A 46 -5.85 -1.12 8.50
N ASN A 47 -5.27 -1.92 9.38
CA ASN A 47 -4.43 -1.44 10.47
C ASN A 47 -3.19 -0.70 9.95
N LEU A 48 -2.53 -1.25 8.93
CA LEU A 48 -1.39 -0.60 8.26
C LEU A 48 -1.80 0.75 7.66
N GLN A 49 -2.96 0.82 6.99
CA GLN A 49 -3.51 2.07 6.45
C GLN A 49 -3.79 3.09 7.56
N ASN A 50 -4.36 2.67 8.69
CA ASN A 50 -4.65 3.53 9.83
C ASN A 50 -3.35 4.09 10.46
N ILE A 51 -2.33 3.26 10.60
CA ILE A 51 -1.00 3.70 11.08
C ILE A 51 -0.41 4.72 10.11
N ALA A 52 -0.49 4.47 8.80
CA ALA A 52 -0.01 5.39 7.78
C ALA A 52 -0.71 6.75 7.86
N ALA A 53 -2.01 6.79 8.17
CA ALA A 53 -2.75 8.04 8.39
C ALA A 53 -2.30 8.79 9.66
N ALA A 54 -1.81 8.08 10.68
CA ALA A 54 -1.46 8.64 11.99
C ALA A 54 0.03 9.02 12.14
N THR A 55 0.90 8.64 11.20
CA THR A 55 2.35 8.88 11.30
C THR A 55 2.94 9.51 10.04
N THR A 56 4.11 10.13 10.18
CA THR A 56 5.00 10.51 9.06
C THR A 56 6.28 9.67 9.01
N SER A 57 6.41 8.69 9.91
CA SER A 57 7.59 7.82 9.97
C SER A 57 7.37 6.57 9.14
N VAL A 58 8.16 6.41 8.07
CA VAL A 58 8.13 5.21 7.24
C VAL A 58 8.60 3.98 8.04
N PHE A 59 9.57 4.14 8.93
CA PHE A 59 10.06 3.06 9.80
C PHE A 59 8.97 2.47 10.69
N VAL A 60 7.99 3.27 11.13
CA VAL A 60 6.85 2.76 11.91
C VAL A 60 6.00 1.80 11.07
N LEU A 61 5.81 2.10 9.78
CA LEU A 61 5.09 1.23 8.84
C LEU A 61 5.86 -0.05 8.55
N GLU A 62 7.16 0.07 8.25
CA GLU A 62 8.03 -1.08 7.99
C GLU A 62 8.09 -2.01 9.21
N ASN A 63 8.24 -1.45 10.41
CA ASN A 63 8.27 -2.22 11.66
C ASN A 63 6.94 -2.94 11.92
N PHE A 64 5.81 -2.25 11.74
CA PHE A 64 4.50 -2.90 11.85
C PHE A 64 4.37 -4.07 10.89
N LEU A 65 4.73 -3.88 9.63
CA LEU A 65 4.59 -4.92 8.61
C LEU A 65 5.48 -6.13 8.91
N ARG A 66 6.75 -5.92 9.27
CA ARG A 66 7.66 -6.99 9.71
C ARG A 66 7.12 -7.74 10.93
N TYR A 67 6.55 -7.02 11.89
CA TYR A 67 5.94 -7.65 13.05
C TYR A 67 4.74 -8.54 12.65
N GLN A 68 3.85 -8.08 11.76
CA GLN A 68 2.72 -8.89 11.30
C GLN A 68 3.15 -10.09 10.46
N MET A 69 4.23 -9.97 9.68
CA MET A 69 4.85 -11.10 8.99
C MET A 69 5.36 -12.15 9.98
N GLY A 70 6.11 -11.72 11.01
CA GLY A 70 6.61 -12.63 12.05
C GLY A 70 5.51 -13.32 12.87
N ARG A 71 4.32 -12.72 12.93
CA ARG A 71 3.11 -13.30 13.55
C ARG A 71 2.33 -14.25 12.62
N GLY A 72 2.71 -14.32 11.34
CA GLY A 72 2.00 -15.08 10.31
C GLY A 72 0.63 -14.50 9.93
N TYR A 73 0.37 -13.23 10.26
CA TYR A 73 -0.87 -12.54 9.92
C TYR A 73 -0.84 -11.87 8.54
N VAL A 74 0.36 -11.64 8.01
CA VAL A 74 0.61 -11.22 6.64
C VAL A 74 1.53 -12.25 6.02
N ASP A 75 1.15 -12.78 4.86
CA ASP A 75 2.01 -13.68 4.09
C ASP A 75 3.37 -13.03 3.80
N GLU A 76 4.45 -13.81 3.93
CA GLU A 76 5.82 -13.31 3.81
C GLU A 76 6.08 -12.66 2.45
N LYS A 77 5.66 -13.29 1.34
CA LYS A 77 5.87 -12.75 -0.01
C LYS A 77 5.11 -11.45 -0.22
N VAL A 78 3.91 -11.36 0.37
CA VAL A 78 3.10 -10.13 0.32
C VAL A 78 3.74 -9.03 1.14
N GLY A 79 4.16 -9.33 2.36
CA GLY A 79 4.85 -8.39 3.23
C GLY A 79 6.15 -7.86 2.61
N GLU A 80 6.98 -8.75 2.06
CA GLU A 80 8.19 -8.39 1.33
C GLU A 80 7.90 -7.51 0.11
N ARG A 81 6.87 -7.84 -0.67
CA ARG A 81 6.46 -7.03 -1.81
C ARG A 81 6.05 -5.62 -1.39
N ILE A 82 5.25 -5.49 -0.33
CA ILE A 82 4.84 -4.18 0.20
C ILE A 82 6.06 -3.39 0.73
N LEU A 83 7.00 -4.04 1.41
CA LEU A 83 8.24 -3.40 1.86
C LEU A 83 9.07 -2.87 0.67
N GLN A 84 9.19 -3.67 -0.39
CA GLN A 84 9.88 -3.24 -1.61
C GLN A 84 9.18 -2.06 -2.28
N ASP A 85 7.85 -2.09 -2.35
CA ASP A 85 7.06 -0.99 -2.93
C ASP A 85 7.21 0.30 -2.09
N ILE A 86 7.25 0.20 -0.76
CA ILE A 86 7.54 1.34 0.12
C ILE A 86 8.94 1.91 -0.15
N GLU A 87 9.95 1.05 -0.30
CA GLU A 87 11.33 1.48 -0.61
C GLU A 87 11.43 2.17 -1.97
N ASP A 88 10.78 1.63 -2.98
CA ASP A 88 10.71 2.25 -4.32
C ASP A 88 10.02 3.61 -4.28
N LEU A 89 8.95 3.75 -3.48
CA LEU A 89 8.25 5.01 -3.29
C LEU A 89 9.10 6.04 -2.53
N LYS A 90 9.93 5.63 -1.57
CA LYS A 90 10.91 6.52 -0.93
C LYS A 90 11.87 7.09 -1.97
N LYS A 91 12.48 6.23 -2.79
CA LYS A 91 13.39 6.65 -3.87
C LYS A 91 12.71 7.56 -4.88
N ARG A 92 11.48 7.22 -5.30
CA ARG A 92 10.70 8.05 -6.22
C ARG A 92 10.39 9.42 -5.63
N ALA A 93 10.01 9.47 -4.35
CA ALA A 93 9.75 10.74 -3.67
C ALA A 93 11.01 11.63 -3.63
N GLU A 94 12.16 11.04 -3.33
CA GLU A 94 13.45 11.75 -3.35
C GLU A 94 13.80 12.27 -4.74
N ASP A 95 13.61 11.47 -5.79
CA ASP A 95 13.86 11.89 -7.16
C ASP A 95 13.00 13.08 -7.57
N VAL A 96 11.70 13.04 -7.24
CA VAL A 96 10.79 14.15 -7.49
C VAL A 96 11.21 15.38 -6.67
N ALA A 97 11.53 15.20 -5.39
CA ALA A 97 11.92 16.30 -4.52
C ALA A 97 13.23 16.99 -4.95
N ARG A 98 14.21 16.22 -5.44
CA ARG A 98 15.45 16.74 -6.02
C ARG A 98 15.17 17.55 -7.28
N LYS A 99 14.38 17.01 -8.21
CA LYS A 99 14.04 17.68 -9.48
C LYS A 99 13.26 18.98 -9.25
N GLU A 100 12.40 19.00 -8.24
CA GLU A 100 11.51 20.12 -7.95
C GLU A 100 12.06 21.10 -6.90
N GLY A 101 13.26 20.84 -6.37
CA GLY A 101 14.00 21.73 -5.47
C GLY A 101 13.48 21.79 -4.04
N PHE A 102 12.90 20.71 -3.50
CA PHE A 102 12.37 20.68 -2.13
C PHE A 102 12.86 19.50 -1.27
N ALA A 103 13.90 18.77 -1.69
CA ALA A 103 14.41 17.60 -0.96
C ALA A 103 14.79 17.90 0.51
N GLU A 104 15.35 19.08 0.78
CA GLU A 104 15.75 19.51 2.13
C GLU A 104 14.65 20.27 2.89
N SER A 105 13.43 20.38 2.32
CA SER A 105 12.34 21.12 2.96
C SER A 105 11.60 20.27 3.99
N GLU A 106 10.98 20.93 4.97
CA GLU A 106 10.08 20.28 5.94
C GLU A 106 8.84 19.64 5.29
N GLU A 107 8.53 19.99 4.03
CA GLU A 107 7.43 19.38 3.30
C GLU A 107 7.80 18.00 2.74
N PHE A 108 9.09 17.69 2.52
CA PHE A 108 9.53 16.44 1.92
C PHE A 108 9.04 15.19 2.68
N PRO A 109 9.19 15.08 4.03
CA PRO A 109 8.64 13.95 4.78
C PRO A 109 7.13 13.78 4.59
N THR A 110 6.40 14.90 4.50
CA THR A 110 4.94 14.88 4.30
C THR A 110 4.60 14.39 2.89
N PHE A 111 5.29 14.87 1.86
CA PHE A 111 5.09 14.45 0.47
C PHE A 111 5.37 12.96 0.29
N ARG A 112 6.53 12.47 0.78
CA ARG A 112 6.90 11.05 0.73
C ARG A 112 5.84 10.16 1.38
N MET A 113 5.38 10.56 2.57
CA MET A 113 4.35 9.80 3.27
C MET A 113 2.99 9.84 2.59
N GLU A 114 2.66 10.92 1.88
CA GLU A 114 1.41 10.98 1.13
C GLU A 114 1.38 9.97 -0.03
N LEU A 115 2.49 9.81 -0.75
CA LEU A 115 2.61 8.76 -1.78
C LEU A 115 2.40 7.36 -1.20
N ILE A 116 3.01 7.08 -0.05
CA ILE A 116 2.88 5.79 0.65
C ILE A 116 1.45 5.56 1.14
N ARG A 117 0.80 6.58 1.74
CA ARG A 117 -0.59 6.48 2.20
C ARG A 117 -1.55 6.18 1.05
N LEU A 118 -1.39 6.88 -0.06
CA LEU A 118 -2.23 6.68 -1.24
C LEU A 118 -2.03 5.29 -1.81
N TYR A 119 -0.78 4.84 -1.97
CA TYR A 119 -0.45 3.47 -2.37
C TYR A 119 -1.14 2.44 -1.46
N LEU A 120 -0.98 2.54 -0.14
CA LEU A 120 -1.62 1.62 0.82
C LEU A 120 -3.15 1.66 0.72
N GLY A 121 -3.72 2.85 0.49
CA GLY A 121 -5.15 3.00 0.26
C GLY A 121 -5.64 2.32 -1.02
N PHE A 122 -4.88 2.42 -2.13
CA PHE A 122 -5.16 1.70 -3.37
C PHE A 122 -5.00 0.19 -3.18
N LEU A 123 -3.97 -0.24 -2.46
CA LEU A 123 -3.72 -1.65 -2.15
C LEU A 123 -4.90 -2.28 -1.42
N VAL A 124 -5.39 -1.66 -0.35
CA VAL A 124 -6.57 -2.17 0.39
C VAL A 124 -7.80 -2.25 -0.50
N ARG A 125 -8.00 -1.30 -1.42
CA ARG A 125 -9.11 -1.33 -2.39
C ARG A 125 -8.95 -2.46 -3.40
N ALA A 126 -7.76 -2.64 -3.96
CA ALA A 126 -7.47 -3.69 -4.93
C ALA A 126 -7.67 -5.09 -4.33
N ILE A 127 -7.21 -5.32 -3.11
CA ILE A 127 -7.41 -6.60 -2.39
C ILE A 127 -8.90 -6.91 -2.22
N LYS A 128 -9.70 -5.91 -1.84
CA LYS A 128 -11.16 -6.07 -1.71
C LYS A 128 -11.84 -6.36 -3.06
N ALA A 129 -11.40 -5.70 -4.13
CA ALA A 129 -11.96 -5.92 -5.47
C ALA A 129 -11.70 -7.36 -5.94
N GLU A 130 -10.47 -7.87 -5.77
CA GLU A 130 -10.11 -9.25 -6.09
C GLU A 130 -10.87 -10.27 -5.24
N ALA A 131 -11.06 -9.99 -3.95
CA ALA A 131 -11.82 -10.86 -3.07
C ALA A 131 -13.27 -11.07 -3.56
N LYS A 132 -13.92 -10.00 -4.04
CA LYS A 132 -15.29 -10.05 -4.57
C LYS A 132 -15.38 -10.81 -5.90
N GLN A 133 -14.37 -10.68 -6.77
CA GLN A 133 -14.33 -11.39 -8.04
C GLN A 133 -14.25 -12.91 -7.84
N GLY A 134 -13.43 -13.38 -6.89
CA GLY A 134 -13.29 -14.81 -6.57
C GLY A 134 -14.56 -15.44 -5.95
N GLU A 135 -15.38 -14.66 -5.27
CA GLU A 135 -16.70 -15.11 -4.76
C GLU A 135 -17.71 -15.27 -5.90
N SER A 136 -17.73 -14.32 -6.85
CA SER A 136 -18.60 -14.37 -8.02
C SER A 136 -18.31 -15.54 -8.95
N THR A 137 -17.04 -15.95 -9.10
CA THR A 137 -16.66 -17.10 -9.95
C THR A 137 -16.98 -18.44 -9.30
N ARG A 138 -16.96 -18.55 -7.97
CA ARG A 138 -17.25 -19.80 -7.24
C ARG A 138 -18.77 -20.07 -7.10
N GLY A 139 -19.62 -19.04 -7.13
CA GLY A 139 -21.08 -19.17 -7.04
C GLY A 139 -21.80 -19.62 -8.33
N GLY A 140 -21.10 -19.68 -9.47
CA GLY A 140 -21.70 -19.95 -10.79
C GLY A 140 -21.67 -21.40 -11.29
N ARG A 141 -21.13 -22.36 -10.54
CA ARG A 141 -21.06 -23.79 -10.93
C ARG A 141 -21.95 -24.70 -10.08
N GLY A 142 -23.20 -24.30 -9.88
CA GLY A 142 -24.15 -25.01 -9.02
C GLY A 142 -25.56 -25.15 -9.61
N GLY A 143 -25.70 -25.13 -10.94
CA GLY A 143 -26.97 -25.36 -11.61
C GLY A 143 -26.73 -25.90 -13.00
N ASP A 144 -26.72 -27.22 -13.12
CA ASP A 144 -27.25 -28.04 -14.22
C ASP A 144 -27.29 -29.51 -13.77
#